data_AF-A0A5C4IRU8-F1
#
_entry.id   AF-A0A5C4IRU8-F1
#
_cell.length_a   1.000
_cell.length_b   1.000
_cell.length_c   1.000
_cell.angle_alpha   90.00
_cell.angle_beta   90.00
_cell.angle_gamma   90.00
#
_symmetry.space_group_name_H-M   'P 1'
#
loop_
_entity.id
_entity.type
_entity.pdbx_description
1 polymer ?
#
loop_
_entity_poly.entity_id
_entity_poly.type
_entity_poly.pdbx_seq_one_letter_code
_entity_poly.pdbx_strand_id
1 'polypeptide(L)'
;MPPAVKARPGSKAPLRSKAPSLRHERTFKAQGIRYLAGVDEVGRGALAGPVSVGIAVVDLERQKPLAGVRDSKLLTPAERERLDPLVRRWSVAAAVGHASAQEIDSLGIIAALRLAGTRAWQDVVSTGIRPEAVLLDGSHNWLSPAEQLSLFEEPVFEVSCDAPVHTKVKADMQCLSVAAASVIAKVERDRMMRELHLEFPDFGWDINKGYATVLHRDVLRAAGPTPYHRVSWRLLGGDLLDGGLAGGEELGDEERAEGEVPAGEG
;
A
#
# COMPACT_ATOMS: atom_id res chain seq x y z
N MET A 1 -35.05 23.17 -41.92
CA MET A 1 -33.91 22.22 -41.94
C MET A 1 -33.12 22.40 -40.66
N PRO A 2 -32.95 21.36 -39.82
CA PRO A 2 -32.13 21.45 -38.62
C PRO A 2 -30.63 21.44 -38.99
N PRO A 3 -29.77 22.17 -38.27
CA PRO A 3 -28.32 22.20 -38.55
C PRO A 3 -27.63 20.91 -38.14
N ALA A 4 -26.70 20.45 -38.98
CA ALA A 4 -25.92 19.23 -38.78
C ALA A 4 -25.01 19.32 -37.54
N VAL A 5 -25.19 18.39 -36.61
CA VAL A 5 -24.30 18.21 -35.46
C VAL A 5 -22.98 17.61 -35.95
N LYS A 6 -21.90 18.40 -35.91
CA LYS A 6 -20.55 17.90 -36.18
C LYS A 6 -20.13 16.93 -35.06
N ALA A 7 -19.87 15.69 -35.44
CA ALA A 7 -19.33 14.66 -34.55
C ALA A 7 -17.98 15.13 -33.96
N ARG A 8 -17.84 15.04 -32.63
CA ARG A 8 -16.56 15.24 -31.94
C ARG A 8 -15.60 14.11 -32.36
N PRO A 9 -14.31 14.40 -32.61
CA PRO A 9 -13.35 13.36 -32.95
C PRO A 9 -13.20 12.41 -31.77
N GLY A 10 -13.30 11.11 -32.06
CA GLY A 10 -13.23 10.03 -31.07
C GLY A 10 -11.98 10.13 -30.21
N SER A 11 -12.13 9.87 -28.91
CA SER A 11 -11.01 9.80 -27.97
C SER A 11 -10.00 8.76 -28.48
N LYS A 12 -8.76 9.18 -28.71
CA LYS A 12 -7.65 8.27 -28.99
C LYS A 12 -7.58 7.23 -27.87
N ALA A 13 -7.65 5.94 -28.22
CA ALA A 13 -7.38 4.86 -27.27
C ALA A 13 -6.02 5.12 -26.60
N PRO A 14 -5.90 4.95 -25.28
CA PRO A 14 -4.64 5.20 -24.59
C PRO A 14 -3.56 4.31 -25.21
N LEU A 15 -2.43 4.92 -25.58
CA LEU A 15 -1.25 4.21 -26.06
C LEU A 15 -0.89 3.13 -25.05
N ARG A 16 -1.07 1.85 -25.42
CA ARG A 16 -0.71 0.72 -24.57
C ARG A 16 0.78 0.85 -24.23
N SER A 17 1.10 1.03 -22.95
CA SER A 17 2.49 1.05 -22.47
C SER A 17 3.21 -0.22 -22.95
N LYS A 18 4.54 -0.17 -23.07
CA LYS A 18 5.32 -1.35 -23.44
C LYS A 18 5.14 -2.42 -22.34
N ALA A 19 4.96 -3.68 -22.72
CA ALA A 19 4.84 -4.76 -21.75
C ALA A 19 6.17 -4.95 -21.00
N PRO A 20 6.13 -5.31 -19.69
CA PRO A 20 7.33 -5.64 -18.94
C PRO A 20 8.03 -6.86 -19.55
N SER A 21 9.34 -6.97 -19.32
CA SER A 21 10.16 -8.04 -19.89
C SER A 21 11.27 -8.43 -18.92
N LEU A 22 11.91 -9.57 -19.15
CA LEU A 22 13.05 -10.04 -18.35
C LEU A 22 14.37 -9.30 -18.65
N ARG A 23 14.34 -8.12 -19.29
CA ARG A 23 15.56 -7.43 -19.74
C ARG A 23 16.42 -6.97 -18.55
N HIS A 24 15.78 -6.49 -17.50
CA HIS A 24 16.49 -6.00 -16.32
C HIS A 24 16.95 -7.17 -15.45
N GLU A 25 16.10 -8.16 -15.28
CA GLU A 25 16.39 -9.40 -14.56
C GLU A 25 17.63 -10.12 -15.14
N ARG A 26 17.82 -10.06 -16.46
CA ARG A 26 19.02 -10.58 -17.12
C ARG A 26 20.33 -9.86 -16.74
N THR A 27 20.29 -8.64 -16.22
CA THR A 27 21.52 -7.98 -15.73
C THR A 27 22.01 -8.60 -14.43
N PHE A 28 21.10 -9.10 -13.58
CA PHE A 28 21.44 -9.87 -12.39
C PHE A 28 22.03 -11.23 -12.76
N LYS A 29 21.48 -11.88 -13.79
CA LYS A 29 22.05 -13.12 -14.32
C LYS A 29 23.52 -12.96 -14.72
N ALA A 30 23.86 -11.83 -15.36
CA ALA A 30 25.24 -11.52 -15.74
C ALA A 30 26.19 -11.32 -14.55
N GLN A 31 25.64 -11.09 -13.35
CA GLN A 31 26.37 -10.98 -12.09
C GLN A 31 26.45 -12.32 -11.33
N GLY A 32 25.95 -13.41 -11.91
CA GLY A 32 25.96 -14.75 -11.31
C GLY A 32 24.72 -15.10 -10.47
N ILE A 33 23.74 -14.19 -10.37
CA ILE A 33 22.48 -14.45 -9.66
C ILE A 33 21.64 -15.46 -10.43
N ARG A 34 21.17 -16.50 -9.73
CA ARG A 34 20.20 -17.46 -10.28
C ARG A 34 18.79 -17.14 -9.85
N TYR A 35 18.53 -17.01 -8.56
CA TYR A 35 17.20 -16.72 -8.04
C TYR A 35 17.03 -15.24 -7.73
N LEU A 36 16.11 -14.57 -8.44
CA LEU A 36 15.79 -13.16 -8.25
C LEU A 36 14.34 -13.01 -7.78
N ALA A 37 14.14 -12.31 -6.68
CA ALA A 37 12.80 -11.95 -6.19
C ALA A 37 12.37 -10.60 -6.76
N GLY A 38 11.24 -10.55 -7.46
CA GLY A 38 10.52 -9.30 -7.72
C GLY A 38 9.57 -8.99 -6.57
N VAL A 39 9.52 -7.73 -6.14
CA VAL A 39 8.72 -7.30 -4.97
C VAL A 39 7.95 -6.02 -5.30
N ASP A 40 6.66 -5.99 -4.94
CA ASP A 40 5.80 -4.81 -5.05
C ASP A 40 4.75 -4.80 -3.92
N GLU A 41 4.25 -3.61 -3.58
CA GLU A 41 3.23 -3.42 -2.54
C GLU A 41 1.87 -2.94 -3.07
N VAL A 42 0.83 -3.17 -2.28
CA VAL A 42 -0.50 -2.63 -2.52
C VAL A 42 -1.15 -2.19 -1.20
N GLY A 43 -2.02 -1.18 -1.30
CA GLY A 43 -2.78 -0.70 -0.15
C GLY A 43 -2.03 0.30 0.72
N ARG A 44 -0.85 0.77 0.30
CA ARG A 44 -0.07 1.76 1.05
C ARG A 44 -0.93 2.97 1.43
N GLY A 45 -1.69 3.56 0.51
CA GLY A 45 -2.52 4.75 0.75
C GLY A 45 -4.00 4.51 1.09
N ALA A 46 -4.40 3.30 1.47
CA ALA A 46 -5.78 3.03 1.87
C ALA A 46 -6.08 3.53 3.30
N LEU A 47 -7.33 3.91 3.58
CA LEU A 47 -7.79 4.25 4.94
C LEU A 47 -8.12 2.99 5.76
N ALA A 48 -8.51 1.92 5.08
CA ALA A 48 -8.91 0.66 5.71
C ALA A 48 -8.23 -0.55 5.06
N GLY A 49 -8.12 -1.62 5.85
CA GLY A 49 -7.52 -2.88 5.49
C GLY A 49 -5.99 -2.85 5.49
N PRO A 50 -5.39 -4.03 5.24
CA PRO A 50 -3.95 -4.21 5.37
C PRO A 50 -3.18 -3.46 4.28
N VAL A 51 -1.90 -3.26 4.54
CA VAL A 51 -0.89 -3.13 3.48
C VAL A 51 -0.40 -4.53 3.13
N SER A 52 -0.14 -4.80 1.86
CA SER A 52 0.24 -6.14 1.40
C SER A 52 1.40 -6.08 0.44
N VAL A 53 2.33 -7.02 0.56
CA VAL A 53 3.55 -7.11 -0.24
C VAL A 53 3.57 -8.46 -0.93
N GLY A 54 3.66 -8.45 -2.25
CA GLY A 54 3.83 -9.66 -3.05
C GLY A 54 5.30 -9.90 -3.36
N ILE A 55 5.69 -11.17 -3.39
CA ILE A 55 7.00 -11.61 -3.86
C ILE A 55 6.81 -12.67 -4.94
N ALA A 56 7.47 -12.48 -6.08
CA ALA A 56 7.52 -13.44 -7.17
C ALA A 56 8.98 -13.75 -7.52
N VAL A 57 9.41 -14.98 -7.27
CA VAL A 57 10.79 -15.44 -7.52
C VAL A 57 10.91 -16.07 -8.90
N VAL A 58 11.97 -15.72 -9.63
CA VAL A 58 12.30 -16.28 -10.94
C VAL A 58 13.65 -17.01 -10.91
N ASP A 59 13.75 -18.12 -11.63
CA ASP A 59 15.02 -18.81 -11.90
C ASP A 59 15.60 -18.28 -13.21
N LEU A 60 16.56 -17.35 -13.14
CA LEU A 60 17.13 -16.66 -14.30
C LEU A 60 17.84 -17.58 -15.30
N GLU A 61 18.18 -18.81 -14.92
CA GLU A 61 18.69 -19.81 -15.85
C GLU A 61 17.61 -20.35 -16.78
N ARG A 62 16.38 -20.48 -16.28
CA ARG A 62 15.29 -21.23 -16.92
C ARG A 62 14.08 -20.37 -17.29
N GLN A 63 13.97 -19.16 -16.73
CA GLN A 63 12.77 -18.34 -16.84
C GLN A 63 12.50 -17.90 -18.28
N LYS A 64 11.27 -18.13 -18.74
CA LYS A 64 10.75 -17.63 -20.02
C LYS A 64 9.84 -16.42 -19.79
N PRO A 65 9.70 -15.50 -20.76
CA PRO A 65 8.71 -14.43 -20.66
C PRO A 65 7.29 -14.97 -20.51
N LEU A 66 6.46 -14.27 -19.74
CA LEU A 66 5.04 -14.56 -19.56
C LEU A 66 4.21 -13.47 -20.24
N ALA A 67 3.39 -13.88 -21.22
CA ALA A 67 2.55 -12.94 -21.96
C ALA A 67 1.37 -12.45 -21.12
N GLY A 68 0.94 -11.22 -21.37
CA GLY A 68 -0.25 -10.63 -20.76
C GLY A 68 -0.04 -10.00 -19.38
N VAL A 69 1.05 -10.30 -18.69
CA VAL A 69 1.41 -9.61 -17.43
C VAL A 69 1.85 -8.18 -17.73
N ARG A 70 1.31 -7.24 -16.95
CA ARG A 70 1.56 -5.80 -16.99
C ARG A 70 1.43 -5.27 -15.56
N ASP A 71 1.76 -3.98 -15.37
CA ASP A 71 1.38 -3.23 -14.17
C ASP A 71 -0.08 -3.55 -13.81
N SER A 72 -0.28 -4.01 -12.57
CA SER A 72 -1.58 -4.47 -12.08
C SER A 72 -2.66 -3.41 -12.22
N LYS A 73 -2.33 -2.11 -12.15
CA LYS A 73 -3.26 -0.98 -12.32
C LYS A 73 -3.76 -0.84 -13.75
N LEU A 74 -3.00 -1.34 -14.73
CA LEU A 74 -3.38 -1.33 -16.15
C LEU A 74 -4.25 -2.53 -16.55
N LEU A 75 -4.43 -3.49 -15.65
CA LEU A 75 -5.26 -4.67 -15.85
C LEU A 75 -6.65 -4.46 -15.24
N THR A 76 -7.67 -5.05 -15.85
CA THR A 76 -8.99 -5.16 -15.23
C THR A 76 -8.97 -6.17 -14.08
N PRO A 77 -9.92 -6.12 -13.12
CA PRO A 77 -10.03 -7.13 -12.06
C PRO A 77 -10.08 -8.56 -12.61
N ALA A 78 -10.88 -8.80 -13.66
CA ALA A 78 -11.00 -10.11 -14.29
C ALA A 78 -9.68 -10.58 -14.94
N GLU A 79 -8.94 -9.68 -15.59
CA GLU A 79 -7.62 -10.01 -16.14
C GLU A 79 -6.61 -10.37 -15.04
N ARG A 80 -6.62 -9.63 -13.92
CA ARG A 80 -5.76 -9.95 -12.77
C ARG A 80 -6.09 -11.31 -12.16
N GLU A 81 -7.37 -11.61 -11.93
CA GLU A 81 -7.80 -12.91 -11.39
C GLU A 81 -7.47 -14.07 -12.33
N ARG A 82 -7.53 -13.84 -13.65
CA ARG A 82 -7.07 -14.83 -14.65
C ARG A 82 -5.55 -15.01 -14.63
N LEU A 83 -4.79 -13.95 -14.36
CA LEU A 83 -3.32 -13.96 -14.37
C LEU A 83 -2.72 -14.49 -13.08
N ASP A 84 -3.33 -14.29 -11.91
CA ASP A 84 -2.82 -14.76 -10.62
C ASP A 84 -2.35 -16.23 -10.62
N PRO A 85 -3.18 -17.22 -11.02
CA PRO A 85 -2.72 -18.61 -11.05
C PRO A 85 -1.64 -18.87 -12.11
N LEU A 86 -1.57 -18.07 -13.17
CA LEU A 86 -0.52 -18.18 -14.19
C LEU A 86 0.81 -17.64 -13.67
N VAL A 87 0.78 -16.50 -12.98
CA VAL A 87 1.94 -15.88 -12.37
C VAL A 87 2.50 -16.78 -11.27
N ARG A 88 1.66 -17.33 -10.38
CA ARG A 88 2.09 -18.24 -9.32
C ARG A 88 2.76 -19.50 -9.86
N ARG A 89 2.26 -20.07 -10.97
CA ARG A 89 2.90 -21.22 -11.65
C ARG A 89 4.17 -20.85 -12.41
N TRP A 90 4.24 -19.62 -12.89
CA TRP A 90 5.40 -19.12 -13.63
C TRP A 90 6.57 -18.85 -12.69
N SER A 91 6.31 -18.34 -11.49
CA SER A 91 7.30 -18.14 -10.44
C SER A 91 7.77 -19.48 -9.86
N VAL A 92 9.06 -19.61 -9.54
CA VAL A 92 9.60 -20.79 -8.86
C VAL A 92 9.24 -20.82 -7.37
N ALA A 93 8.94 -19.64 -6.80
CA ALA A 93 8.30 -19.45 -5.51
C ALA A 93 7.55 -18.12 -5.55
N ALA A 94 6.43 -18.02 -4.83
CA ALA A 94 5.70 -16.77 -4.69
C ALA A 94 4.94 -16.75 -3.36
N ALA A 95 4.82 -15.57 -2.76
CA ALA A 95 4.09 -15.37 -1.53
C ALA A 95 3.50 -13.96 -1.47
N VAL A 96 2.52 -13.76 -0.59
CA VAL A 96 2.01 -12.45 -0.22
C VAL A 96 2.01 -12.36 1.30
N GLY A 97 2.58 -11.28 1.82
CA GLY A 97 2.56 -10.99 3.24
C GLY A 97 1.73 -9.73 3.49
N HIS A 98 1.14 -9.65 4.68
CA HIS A 98 0.22 -8.59 5.06
C HIS A 98 0.64 -7.97 6.38
N ALA A 99 0.35 -6.68 6.55
CA ALA A 99 0.32 -6.03 7.85
C ALA A 99 -1.03 -5.32 8.01
N SER A 100 -1.71 -5.63 9.10
CA SER A 100 -3.06 -5.17 9.46
C SER A 100 -3.13 -3.66 9.69
N ALA A 101 -4.35 -3.12 9.75
CA ALA A 101 -4.55 -1.71 10.08
C ALA A 101 -3.99 -1.35 11.48
N GLN A 102 -4.15 -2.27 12.44
CA GLN A 102 -3.62 -2.14 13.81
C GLN A 102 -2.09 -2.11 13.84
N GLU A 103 -1.44 -2.97 13.05
CA GLU A 103 0.02 -2.97 12.93
C GLU A 103 0.51 -1.70 12.24
N ILE A 104 -0.21 -1.19 11.25
CA ILE A 104 0.10 0.10 10.61
C ILE A 104 -0.03 1.25 11.63
N ASP A 105 -1.08 1.24 12.44
CA ASP A 105 -1.28 2.26 13.48
C ASP A 105 -0.20 2.22 14.56
N SER A 106 0.27 1.02 14.91
CA SER A 106 1.26 0.81 15.96
C SER A 106 2.71 1.04 15.51
N LEU A 107 3.05 0.64 14.29
CA LEU A 107 4.42 0.65 13.76
C LEU A 107 4.70 1.82 12.81
N GLY A 108 3.64 2.42 12.26
CA GLY A 108 3.74 3.30 11.10
C GLY A 108 3.87 2.53 9.79
N ILE A 109 3.57 3.22 8.68
CA ILE A 109 3.41 2.57 7.37
C ILE A 109 4.69 1.93 6.81
N ILE A 110 5.86 2.50 7.07
CA ILE A 110 7.14 1.96 6.54
C ILE A 110 7.52 0.68 7.28
N ALA A 111 7.43 0.66 8.61
CA ALA A 111 7.71 -0.54 9.39
C ALA A 111 6.66 -1.64 9.12
N ALA A 112 5.38 -1.28 8.96
CA ALA A 112 4.35 -2.23 8.56
C ALA A 112 4.55 -2.80 7.14
N LEU A 113 5.04 -1.99 6.19
CA LEU A 113 5.47 -2.48 4.87
C LEU A 113 6.60 -3.50 4.99
N ARG A 114 7.62 -3.19 5.79
CA ARG A 114 8.72 -4.11 6.07
C ARG A 114 8.21 -5.42 6.70
N LEU A 115 7.33 -5.33 7.69
CA LEU A 115 6.73 -6.51 8.33
C LEU A 115 5.96 -7.39 7.34
N ALA A 116 5.13 -6.79 6.47
CA ALA A 116 4.44 -7.51 5.40
C ALA A 116 5.43 -8.16 4.43
N GLY A 117 6.47 -7.45 4.02
CA GLY A 117 7.53 -7.99 3.15
C GLY A 117 8.33 -9.12 3.80
N THR A 118 8.65 -9.00 5.08
CA THR A 118 9.32 -10.03 5.88
C THR A 118 8.48 -11.31 5.96
N ARG A 119 7.17 -11.20 6.19
CA ARG A 119 6.26 -12.36 6.18
C ARG A 119 6.27 -13.06 4.82
N ALA A 120 6.14 -12.31 3.73
CA ALA A 120 6.22 -12.86 2.38
C ALA A 120 7.59 -13.52 2.08
N TRP A 121 8.67 -12.93 2.58
CA TRP A 121 10.03 -13.45 2.42
C TRP A 121 10.20 -14.79 3.14
N GLN A 122 9.73 -14.89 4.38
CA GLN A 122 9.77 -16.13 5.17
C GLN A 122 9.00 -17.25 4.48
N ASP A 123 7.81 -16.95 3.96
CA ASP A 123 7.00 -17.92 3.20
C ASP A 123 7.75 -18.40 1.96
N VAL A 124 8.37 -17.51 1.18
CA VAL A 124 9.21 -17.88 0.03
C VAL A 124 10.35 -18.80 0.46
N VAL A 125 11.12 -18.43 1.48
CA VAL A 125 12.27 -19.20 1.96
C VAL A 125 11.86 -20.57 2.50
N SER A 126 10.67 -20.69 3.11
CA SER A 126 10.13 -21.96 3.62
C SER A 126 9.90 -23.01 2.52
N THR A 127 9.77 -22.57 1.25
CA THR A 127 9.66 -23.49 0.10
C THR A 127 10.98 -24.17 -0.28
N GLY A 128 12.09 -23.78 0.35
CA GLY A 128 13.45 -24.23 0.00
C GLY A 128 14.11 -23.40 -1.10
N ILE A 129 13.40 -22.42 -1.69
CA ILE A 129 13.98 -21.46 -2.63
C ILE A 129 14.49 -20.24 -1.87
N ARG A 130 15.79 -19.95 -2.01
CA ARG A 130 16.43 -18.76 -1.43
C ARG A 130 16.81 -17.77 -2.55
N PRO A 131 16.12 -16.64 -2.70
CA PRO A 131 16.54 -15.61 -3.64
C PRO A 131 17.87 -14.99 -3.21
N GLU A 132 18.74 -14.73 -4.19
CA GLU A 132 20.08 -14.17 -3.95
C GLU A 132 20.10 -12.65 -4.12
N ALA A 133 19.06 -12.08 -4.72
CA ALA A 133 18.85 -10.65 -4.85
C ALA A 133 17.35 -10.33 -4.89
N VAL A 134 17.02 -9.09 -4.53
CA VAL A 134 15.67 -8.52 -4.63
C VAL A 134 15.67 -7.36 -5.61
N LEU A 135 14.64 -7.33 -6.46
CA LEU A 135 14.27 -6.19 -7.27
C LEU A 135 12.95 -5.62 -6.75
N LEU A 136 13.01 -4.43 -6.15
CA LEU A 136 11.91 -3.77 -5.46
C LEU A 136 11.39 -2.57 -6.26
N ASP A 137 10.07 -2.45 -6.43
CA ASP A 137 9.49 -1.23 -7.00
C ASP A 137 9.70 0.00 -6.10
N GLY A 138 10.00 1.13 -6.73
CA GLY A 138 10.16 2.42 -6.05
C GLY A 138 11.61 2.87 -5.90
N SER A 139 11.82 3.88 -5.07
CA SER A 139 13.11 4.57 -4.90
C SER A 139 13.73 4.41 -3.52
N HIS A 140 13.05 3.76 -2.58
CA HIS A 140 13.50 3.63 -1.20
C HIS A 140 13.53 2.15 -0.81
N ASN A 141 14.65 1.71 -0.25
CA ASN A 141 14.78 0.37 0.28
C ASN A 141 14.13 0.31 1.67
N TRP A 142 12.86 -0.11 1.70
CA TRP A 142 12.12 -0.30 2.94
C TRP A 142 12.16 -1.76 3.44
N LEU A 143 12.58 -2.70 2.57
CA LEU A 143 12.49 -4.14 2.82
C LEU A 143 13.69 -4.70 3.59
N SER A 144 14.89 -4.16 3.37
CA SER A 144 16.06 -4.59 4.15
C SER A 144 15.83 -4.38 5.66
N PRO A 145 16.45 -5.22 6.50
CA PRO A 145 16.45 -5.01 7.95
C PRO A 145 16.79 -3.57 8.31
N ALA A 146 16.20 -3.06 9.39
CA ALA A 146 16.66 -1.79 9.95
C ALA A 146 18.14 -1.94 10.33
N GLU A 147 18.99 -1.06 9.83
CA GLU A 147 20.32 -0.90 10.43
C GLU A 147 20.12 -0.46 11.88
N GLN A 148 20.91 -1.03 12.79
CA GLN A 148 20.95 -0.59 14.18
C GLN A 148 21.47 0.86 14.20
N LEU A 149 20.60 1.83 14.47
CA LEU A 149 20.92 3.25 14.37
C LEU A 149 21.69 3.75 15.59
N SER A 150 21.66 3.01 16.70
CA SER A 150 22.50 3.31 17.87
C SER A 150 23.00 2.08 18.61
N LEU A 151 24.16 2.21 19.28
CA LEU A 151 24.72 1.18 20.17
C LEU A 151 23.82 0.88 21.39
N PHE A 152 22.81 1.70 21.65
CA PHE A 152 21.88 1.57 22.77
C PHE A 152 20.50 1.03 22.35
N GLU A 153 20.29 0.80 21.04
CA GLU A 153 19.12 0.09 20.56
C GLU A 153 19.34 -1.41 20.74
N GLU A 154 18.39 -2.07 21.40
CA GLU A 154 18.35 -3.53 21.43
C GLU A 154 18.34 -4.05 19.99
N PRO A 155 19.27 -4.92 19.60
CA PRO A 155 19.32 -5.44 18.24
C PRO A 155 18.01 -6.17 17.95
N VAL A 156 17.23 -5.60 17.04
CA VAL A 156 16.03 -6.24 16.53
C VAL A 156 16.47 -7.36 15.59
N PHE A 157 16.70 -8.55 16.15
CA PHE A 157 16.93 -9.78 15.39
C PHE A 157 15.62 -10.27 14.76
N GLU A 158 15.00 -9.44 13.93
CA GLU A 158 13.91 -9.88 13.07
C GLU A 158 14.50 -10.63 11.87
N VAL A 159 14.17 -11.92 11.77
CA VAL A 159 14.41 -12.72 10.57
C VAL A 159 13.73 -12.01 9.40
N SER A 160 14.50 -11.29 8.60
CA SER A 160 14.04 -10.36 7.56
C SER A 160 14.72 -10.68 6.22
N CYS A 161 14.50 -9.85 5.20
CA CYS A 161 15.11 -10.01 3.89
C CYS A 161 16.65 -9.93 4.00
N ASP A 162 17.30 -11.09 3.87
CA ASP A 162 18.76 -11.27 3.97
C ASP A 162 19.48 -11.13 2.61
N ALA A 163 18.73 -10.96 1.52
CA ALA A 163 19.29 -10.71 0.19
C ALA A 163 19.48 -9.20 -0.09
N PRO A 164 20.51 -8.81 -0.88
CA PRO A 164 20.68 -7.44 -1.36
C PRO A 164 19.44 -6.92 -2.11
N VAL A 165 18.95 -5.75 -1.69
CA VAL A 165 17.78 -5.11 -2.28
C VAL A 165 18.18 -4.02 -3.28
N HIS A 166 17.68 -4.17 -4.50
CA HIS A 166 17.87 -3.22 -5.59
C HIS A 166 16.55 -2.53 -5.90
N THR A 167 16.48 -1.23 -5.67
CA THR A 167 15.27 -0.44 -5.93
C THR A 167 15.24 0.08 -7.37
N LYS A 168 14.07 0.08 -7.97
CA LYS A 168 13.87 0.67 -9.30
C LYS A 168 12.49 1.31 -9.41
N VAL A 169 12.48 2.60 -9.77
CA VAL A 169 11.24 3.35 -9.97
C VAL A 169 10.47 2.78 -11.17
N LYS A 170 9.19 2.47 -10.98
CA LYS A 170 8.29 1.88 -12.00
C LYS A 170 8.82 0.56 -12.54
N ALA A 171 9.38 -0.27 -11.64
CA ALA A 171 9.85 -1.59 -11.96
C ALA A 171 8.70 -2.51 -12.38
N ASP A 172 7.50 -2.36 -11.81
CA ASP A 172 6.26 -3.04 -12.23
C ASP A 172 5.94 -2.85 -13.74
N MET A 173 6.28 -1.70 -14.32
CA MET A 173 6.09 -1.42 -15.74
C MET A 173 7.17 -2.01 -16.65
N GLN A 174 8.34 -2.38 -16.10
CA GLN A 174 9.55 -2.69 -16.87
C GLN A 174 10.06 -4.11 -16.66
N CYS A 175 9.89 -4.63 -15.46
CA CYS A 175 10.45 -5.87 -14.93
C CYS A 175 9.30 -6.84 -14.71
N LEU A 176 9.37 -7.98 -15.37
CA LEU A 176 8.32 -8.98 -15.35
C LEU A 176 8.17 -9.64 -13.98
N SER A 177 9.26 -9.82 -13.22
CA SER A 177 9.19 -10.36 -11.85
C SER A 177 8.41 -9.42 -10.91
N VAL A 178 8.64 -8.12 -10.99
CA VAL A 178 7.93 -7.11 -10.19
C VAL A 178 6.48 -6.97 -10.65
N ALA A 179 6.23 -6.99 -11.95
CA ALA A 179 4.86 -6.99 -12.48
C ALA A 179 4.07 -8.21 -11.97
N ALA A 180 4.69 -9.39 -11.95
CA ALA A 180 4.13 -10.61 -11.36
C ALA A 180 3.81 -10.44 -9.87
N ALA A 181 4.75 -9.91 -9.08
CA ALA A 181 4.56 -9.61 -7.66
C ALA A 181 3.38 -8.64 -7.43
N SER A 182 3.25 -7.61 -8.26
CA SER A 182 2.15 -6.64 -8.18
C SER A 182 0.78 -7.30 -8.40
N VAL A 183 0.69 -8.26 -9.33
CA VAL A 183 -0.56 -8.97 -9.64
C VAL A 183 -0.99 -9.83 -8.46
N ILE A 184 -0.09 -10.66 -7.92
CA ILE A 184 -0.44 -11.55 -6.80
C ILE A 184 -0.84 -10.74 -5.55
N ALA A 185 -0.10 -9.67 -5.23
CA ALA A 185 -0.40 -8.80 -4.09
C ALA A 185 -1.76 -8.13 -4.26
N LYS A 186 -2.04 -7.60 -5.47
CA LYS A 186 -3.28 -6.90 -5.76
C LYS A 186 -4.49 -7.82 -5.71
N VAL A 187 -4.40 -9.02 -6.27
CA VAL A 187 -5.50 -9.99 -6.27
C VAL A 187 -5.82 -10.44 -4.84
N GLU A 188 -4.79 -10.75 -4.06
CA GLU A 188 -4.97 -11.23 -2.70
C GLU A 188 -5.54 -10.15 -1.77
N ARG A 189 -4.98 -8.94 -1.80
CA ARG A 189 -5.55 -7.82 -1.03
C ARG A 189 -6.96 -7.45 -1.46
N ASP A 190 -7.24 -7.40 -2.77
CA ASP A 190 -8.59 -7.06 -3.25
C ASP A 190 -9.63 -8.11 -2.86
N ARG A 191 -9.22 -9.38 -2.73
CA ARG A 191 -10.03 -10.44 -2.17
C ARG A 191 -10.34 -10.20 -0.69
N MET A 192 -9.34 -9.91 0.14
CA MET A 192 -9.55 -9.59 1.56
C MET A 192 -10.53 -8.42 1.73
N MET A 193 -10.41 -7.36 0.93
CA MET A 193 -11.32 -6.21 1.01
C MET A 193 -12.77 -6.56 0.61
N ARG A 194 -12.97 -7.51 -0.32
CA ARG A 194 -14.31 -8.02 -0.66
C ARG A 194 -14.89 -8.87 0.46
N GLU A 195 -14.06 -9.67 1.12
CA GLU A 195 -14.49 -10.47 2.27
C GLU A 195 -14.92 -9.56 3.43
N LEU A 196 -14.14 -8.51 3.72
CA LEU A 196 -14.50 -7.50 4.72
C LEU A 196 -15.78 -6.72 4.36
N HIS A 197 -16.06 -6.51 3.08
CA HIS A 197 -17.31 -5.85 2.65
C HIS A 197 -18.55 -6.67 3.00
N LEU A 198 -18.45 -8.00 3.12
CA LEU A 198 -19.59 -8.83 3.55
C LEU A 198 -20.02 -8.51 4.99
N GLU A 199 -19.06 -8.14 5.83
CA GLU A 199 -19.30 -7.75 7.23
C GLU A 199 -19.64 -6.26 7.36
N PHE A 200 -19.02 -5.41 6.53
CA PHE A 200 -19.18 -3.94 6.55
C PHE A 200 -19.63 -3.41 5.16
N PRO A 201 -20.87 -3.71 4.72
CA PRO A 201 -21.31 -3.42 3.35
C PRO A 201 -21.36 -1.92 3.06
N ASP A 202 -21.75 -1.10 4.03
CA ASP A 202 -21.95 0.35 3.84
C ASP A 202 -20.67 1.06 3.37
N PHE A 203 -19.49 0.55 3.73
CA PHE A 203 -18.22 1.17 3.37
C PHE A 203 -17.80 0.95 1.90
N GLY A 204 -18.50 0.10 1.14
CA GLY A 204 -18.26 -0.12 -0.30
C GLY A 204 -16.86 -0.65 -0.64
N TRP A 205 -16.25 -1.43 0.26
CA TRP A 205 -14.88 -1.95 0.11
C TRP A 205 -14.72 -2.98 -1.02
N ASP A 206 -15.81 -3.58 -1.50
CA ASP A 206 -15.84 -4.40 -2.70
C ASP A 206 -15.50 -3.60 -3.98
N ILE A 207 -15.71 -2.29 -3.98
CA ILE A 207 -15.35 -1.40 -5.09
C ILE A 207 -14.09 -0.60 -4.75
N ASN A 208 -14.13 0.15 -3.64
CA ASN A 208 -13.08 1.12 -3.32
C ASN A 208 -11.84 0.52 -2.65
N LYS A 209 -11.87 -0.75 -2.24
CA LYS A 209 -10.73 -1.48 -1.64
C LYS A 209 -10.10 -0.78 -0.43
N GLY A 210 -10.89 -0.02 0.32
CA GLY A 210 -10.45 0.75 1.48
C GLY A 210 -9.80 2.10 1.14
N TYR A 211 -9.74 2.51 -0.13
CA TYR A 211 -9.22 3.83 -0.51
C TYR A 211 -10.22 4.96 -0.20
N ALA A 212 -9.69 6.16 -0.04
CA ALA A 212 -10.44 7.35 0.38
C ALA A 212 -11.33 7.91 -0.74
N THR A 213 -12.43 7.21 -1.05
CA THR A 213 -13.50 7.69 -1.95
C THR A 213 -14.48 8.58 -1.20
N VAL A 214 -15.33 9.31 -1.93
CA VAL A 214 -16.40 10.14 -1.34
C VAL A 214 -17.33 9.26 -0.49
N LEU A 215 -17.87 8.18 -1.06
CA LEU A 215 -18.69 7.20 -0.35
C LEU A 215 -18.04 6.71 0.95
N HIS A 216 -16.78 6.26 0.86
CA HIS A 216 -16.06 5.75 2.02
C HIS A 216 -15.99 6.80 3.14
N ARG A 217 -15.64 8.04 2.83
CA ARG A 217 -15.57 9.12 3.82
C ARG A 217 -16.93 9.54 4.37
N ASP A 218 -17.99 9.50 3.56
CA ASP A 218 -19.34 9.83 4.00
C ASP A 218 -19.83 8.84 5.05
N VAL A 219 -19.63 7.54 4.80
CA VAL A 219 -19.99 6.47 5.74
C VAL A 219 -19.14 6.57 7.01
N LEU A 220 -17.84 6.84 6.87
CA LEU A 220 -16.93 7.04 7.99
C LEU A 220 -17.34 8.24 8.87
N ARG A 221 -17.88 9.32 8.27
CA ARG A 221 -18.47 10.44 9.02
C ARG A 221 -19.75 10.07 9.76
N ALA A 222 -20.60 9.25 9.15
CA ALA A 222 -21.92 8.92 9.70
C ALA A 222 -21.86 7.81 10.77
N ALA A 223 -21.07 6.76 10.51
CA ALA A 223 -21.03 5.54 11.32
C ALA A 223 -19.74 5.40 12.15
N GLY A 224 -18.72 6.22 11.90
CA GLY A 224 -17.41 6.11 12.54
C GLY A 224 -16.50 5.03 11.95
N PRO A 225 -15.26 4.89 12.45
CA PRO A 225 -14.31 3.88 11.99
C PRO A 225 -14.63 2.49 12.54
N THR A 226 -14.34 1.46 11.73
CA THR A 226 -14.33 0.04 12.13
C THR A 226 -12.95 -0.37 12.67
N PRO A 227 -12.79 -1.58 13.25
CA PRO A 227 -11.47 -2.12 13.59
C PRO A 227 -10.50 -2.22 12.40
N TYR A 228 -11.00 -2.36 11.17
CA TYR A 228 -10.16 -2.39 9.98
C TYR A 228 -9.67 -1.03 9.46
N HIS A 229 -10.06 0.09 10.09
CA HIS A 229 -9.54 1.41 9.72
C HIS A 229 -8.21 1.71 10.41
N ARG A 230 -7.37 2.49 9.73
CA ARG A 230 -6.08 2.98 10.25
C ARG A 230 -6.32 4.27 11.04
N VAL A 231 -6.68 4.13 12.32
CA VAL A 231 -7.17 5.26 13.13
C VAL A 231 -6.09 6.27 13.50
N SER A 232 -4.80 5.90 13.38
CA SER A 232 -3.70 6.86 13.52
C SER A 232 -3.60 7.85 12.35
N TRP A 233 -4.33 7.60 11.25
CA TRP A 233 -4.33 8.45 10.06
C TRP A 233 -5.42 9.52 10.14
N ARG A 234 -5.27 10.58 9.34
CA ARG A 234 -6.33 11.58 9.13
C ARG A 234 -7.43 11.01 8.24
N LEU A 235 -8.34 10.23 8.82
CA LEU A 235 -9.40 9.50 8.09
C LEU A 235 -10.36 10.42 7.32
N LEU A 236 -10.62 11.63 7.83
CA LEU A 236 -11.59 12.56 7.24
C LEU A 236 -10.95 13.71 6.44
N GLY A 237 -9.61 13.82 6.43
CA GLY A 237 -8.94 15.07 6.06
C GLY A 237 -9.15 16.12 7.15
N GLY A 238 -8.09 16.78 7.61
CA GLY A 238 -8.20 17.73 8.71
C GLY A 238 -9.00 18.96 8.30
N ASP A 239 -10.29 18.99 8.66
CA ASP A 239 -11.18 20.17 8.75
C ASP A 239 -12.49 19.81 9.48
N LEU A 240 -12.40 19.07 10.59
CA LEU A 240 -13.58 18.73 11.41
C LEU A 240 -13.27 18.66 12.90
N LEU A 241 -12.66 19.69 13.49
CA LEU A 241 -12.75 19.97 14.93
C LEU A 241 -12.52 21.47 15.19
N ASP A 242 -13.58 22.26 15.05
CA ASP A 242 -13.89 23.39 15.94
C ASP A 242 -15.41 23.58 15.86
N GLY A 243 -16.12 22.72 16.60
CA GLY A 243 -17.57 22.60 16.52
C GLY A 243 -18.14 21.96 17.77
N GLY A 244 -18.01 22.66 18.89
CA GLY A 244 -18.95 22.58 20.00
C GLY A 244 -18.65 21.53 21.09
N LEU A 245 -18.00 21.97 22.16
CA LEU A 245 -18.53 21.71 23.50
C LEU A 245 -19.15 23.01 23.99
N ALA A 246 -20.46 23.16 23.77
CA ALA A 246 -21.28 24.18 24.41
C ALA A 246 -22.34 23.47 25.26
N GLY A 247 -22.41 23.87 26.53
CA GLY A 247 -23.42 23.51 27.53
C GLY A 247 -22.76 23.01 28.83
N GLY A 248 -22.92 23.59 30.01
CA GLY A 248 -23.52 24.84 30.51
C GLY A 248 -22.61 25.31 31.67
N GLU A 249 -22.73 26.50 32.27
CA GLU A 249 -23.86 27.02 33.02
C GLU A 249 -23.76 28.57 33.09
N GLU A 250 -24.90 29.25 32.93
CA GLU A 250 -25.11 30.67 33.28
C GLU A 250 -25.46 30.80 34.76
N LEU A 251 -24.85 31.77 35.46
CA LEU A 251 -25.37 32.59 36.58
C LEU A 251 -24.39 33.81 36.67
N GLY A 252 -24.72 35.05 36.30
CA GLY A 252 -25.58 36.05 36.97
C GLY A 252 -24.97 36.48 38.32
N ASP A 253 -24.73 37.73 38.72
CA ASP A 253 -25.07 39.08 38.25
C ASP A 253 -24.25 40.13 39.06
N GLU A 254 -24.12 41.33 38.50
CA GLU A 254 -24.09 42.68 39.13
C GLU A 254 -22.97 43.21 40.09
N GLU A 255 -22.22 44.18 39.54
CA GLU A 255 -22.02 45.58 39.98
C GLU A 255 -21.88 45.99 41.48
N ARG A 256 -20.78 46.73 41.76
CA ARG A 256 -20.69 48.01 42.54
C ARG A 256 -19.23 48.50 42.54
N ALA A 257 -18.90 49.60 41.86
CA ALA A 257 -18.98 51.00 42.30
C ALA A 257 -17.74 51.50 43.07
N GLU A 258 -16.97 52.37 42.39
CA GLU A 258 -16.28 53.61 42.80
C GLU A 258 -15.54 53.72 44.16
N GLY A 259 -14.29 54.19 44.09
CA GLY A 259 -13.50 54.70 45.22
C GLY A 259 -12.15 55.31 44.77
N GLU A 260 -12.03 56.62 44.94
CA GLU A 260 -11.03 57.55 44.40
C GLU A 260 -9.80 57.73 45.37
N VAL A 261 -8.55 57.59 44.86
CA VAL A 261 -7.35 58.49 44.99
C VAL A 261 -6.71 58.75 46.40
N PRO A 262 -5.40 59.11 46.57
CA PRO A 262 -4.10 58.64 46.05
C PRO A 262 -2.96 58.59 47.12
N ALA A 263 -1.69 58.53 46.65
CA ALA A 263 -0.46 59.17 47.17
C ALA A 263 0.65 58.28 47.75
N GLY A 264 1.89 58.54 47.31
CA GLY A 264 3.10 58.22 48.05
C GLY A 264 4.32 57.88 47.19
N GLU A 265 4.95 58.89 46.57
CA GLU A 265 6.39 58.82 46.28
C GLU A 265 7.19 58.91 47.59
N GLY A 266 8.25 58.11 47.67
CA GLY A 266 9.28 58.13 48.71
C GLY A 266 10.48 57.32 48.25
#